data_AF-A0A2U3MWP0-F1
#
_entry.id   AF-A0A2U3MWP0-F1
#
_cell.length_a   1.000
_cell.length_b   1.000
_cell.length_c   1.000
_cell.angle_alpha   90.00
_cell.angle_beta   90.00
_cell.angle_gamma   90.00
#
_symmetry.space_group_name_H-M   'P 1'
#
loop_
_entity.id
_entity.type
_entity.pdbx_description
1 polymer ?
#
loop_
_entity_poly.entity_id
_entity_poly.type
_entity_poly.pdbx_seq_one_letter_code
_entity_poly.pdbx_strand_id
1 'polypeptide(L)'
;MQFTRSKLMTTCLVATTLAFSACSKSPQTDKDDTLTATAPATGQASNLTERNAQKKLIETLQNNLKTSNINAKILDVKATEVPNIYWISIEGMSSVYATSDGKYIIQGDVIRIGDKEPHSIGDKLQAVENKKHLAALKKEDLLVYPAKGQTKHIIYVFTDASCPYCHKLHEHMGEINAKGIEVRYIAWPRGPQFMPAMESIWCSTDRQKAFDQAISGAQLPPATCQNPVKDQYQMGLNMGVNGTPAIYNQEGQYLGGYLTADELEQRLNK
;
A
#
# COMPACT_ATOMS: atom_id res chain seq x y z
N MET A 1 48.12 -10.38 7.85
CA MET A 1 48.78 -9.83 6.65
C MET A 1 48.51 -8.34 6.61
N GLN A 2 49.50 -7.54 6.99
CA GLN A 2 49.48 -6.08 6.92
C GLN A 2 50.04 -5.67 5.56
N PHE A 3 49.37 -4.75 4.86
CA PHE A 3 50.00 -4.00 3.77
C PHE A 3 50.14 -2.53 4.16
N THR A 4 51.34 -2.06 3.92
CA THR A 4 52.02 -0.89 4.47
C THR A 4 51.63 0.42 3.78
N ARG A 5 51.74 1.50 4.58
CA ARG A 5 51.70 2.91 4.18
C ARG A 5 52.81 3.26 3.19
N SER A 6 52.56 4.24 2.32
CA SER A 6 53.60 5.14 1.82
C SER A 6 53.06 6.57 1.71
N LYS A 7 53.80 7.50 2.33
CA LYS A 7 53.62 8.96 2.25
C LYS A 7 54.56 9.48 1.16
N LEU A 8 54.10 10.43 0.34
CA LEU A 8 54.98 11.47 -0.17
C LEU A 8 54.25 12.82 -0.13
N MET A 9 54.88 13.76 0.58
CA MET A 9 54.59 15.18 0.55
C MET A 9 55.25 15.82 -0.66
N THR A 10 54.62 16.83 -1.27
CA THR A 10 55.36 17.94 -1.90
C THR A 10 54.52 19.22 -1.80
N THR A 11 55.22 20.30 -1.48
CA THR A 11 54.77 21.59 -0.92
C THR A 11 54.76 22.71 -1.99
N CYS A 12 54.18 23.87 -1.63
CA CYS A 12 54.41 25.25 -2.14
C CYS A 12 53.73 25.64 -3.47
N LEU A 13 53.20 26.86 -3.74
CA LEU A 13 53.23 28.25 -3.19
C LEU A 13 51.91 28.96 -3.66
N VAL A 14 51.19 29.80 -2.88
CA VAL A 14 51.28 31.31 -2.77
C VAL A 14 51.15 32.00 -4.15
N ALA A 15 50.31 33.02 -4.48
CA ALA A 15 49.50 34.01 -3.76
C ALA A 15 48.54 34.78 -4.72
N THR A 16 47.76 35.68 -4.11
CA THR A 16 47.37 37.05 -4.56
C THR A 16 46.14 37.27 -5.47
N THR A 17 45.04 37.67 -4.80
CA THR A 17 44.20 38.88 -4.98
C THR A 17 43.99 39.49 -6.38
N LEU A 18 42.73 39.80 -6.71
CA LEU A 18 42.28 41.14 -7.11
C LEU A 18 40.75 41.24 -7.07
N ALA A 19 40.26 42.23 -6.32
CA ALA A 19 38.88 42.67 -6.32
C ALA A 19 38.66 43.67 -7.46
N PHE A 20 37.52 43.58 -8.14
CA PHE A 20 36.96 44.71 -8.87
C PHE A 20 35.44 44.76 -8.66
N SER A 21 35.03 45.73 -7.83
CA SER A 21 33.70 46.32 -7.89
C SER A 21 33.61 47.18 -9.14
N ALA A 22 32.53 47.04 -9.91
CA ALA A 22 32.10 48.04 -10.87
C ALA A 22 30.58 48.16 -10.83
N CYS A 23 30.10 49.25 -10.23
CA CYS A 23 28.78 49.78 -10.44
C CYS A 23 28.77 50.56 -11.76
N SER A 24 27.76 50.35 -12.60
CA SER A 24 27.33 51.34 -13.59
C SER A 24 25.86 51.66 -13.36
N LYS A 25 25.53 52.95 -13.48
CA LYS A 25 24.20 53.53 -13.27
C LYS A 25 23.80 54.32 -14.52
N SER A 26 22.48 54.42 -14.71
CA SER A 26 21.70 55.43 -15.46
C SER A 26 21.16 55.00 -16.85
N PRO A 27 20.05 55.61 -17.36
CA PRO A 27 18.69 55.68 -16.77
C PRO A 27 17.56 55.40 -17.82
N GLN A 28 16.30 55.40 -17.35
CA GLN A 28 14.98 55.54 -18.03
C GLN A 28 14.03 54.38 -17.70
N THR A 29 13.10 54.58 -16.76
CA THR A 29 11.68 55.01 -16.98
C THR A 29 10.93 54.09 -17.92
N ASP A 30 10.12 53.19 -17.35
CA ASP A 30 8.66 53.37 -17.41
C ASP A 30 7.97 52.68 -16.25
N LYS A 31 6.85 53.28 -15.85
CA LYS A 31 5.99 52.93 -14.74
C LYS A 31 5.40 51.54 -14.93
N ASP A 32 5.43 50.72 -13.89
CA ASP A 32 4.23 49.97 -13.53
C ASP A 32 4.21 49.68 -12.03
N ASP A 33 3.02 49.78 -11.47
CA ASP A 33 2.76 49.84 -10.04
C ASP A 33 3.35 48.64 -9.30
N THR A 34 4.17 48.95 -8.30
CA THR A 34 4.70 47.96 -7.35
C THR A 34 3.57 47.55 -6.41
N LEU A 35 2.76 46.59 -6.84
CA LEU A 35 2.11 45.68 -5.90
C LEU A 35 3.18 44.73 -5.38
N THR A 36 3.99 45.21 -4.44
CA THR A 36 4.83 44.36 -3.62
C THR A 36 3.89 43.56 -2.72
N ALA A 37 3.42 42.41 -3.21
CA ALA A 37 2.78 41.41 -2.38
C ALA A 37 3.85 40.78 -1.50
N THR A 38 4.18 41.44 -0.39
CA THR A 38 4.99 40.90 0.71
C THR A 38 4.14 39.97 1.58
N ALA A 39 3.35 39.10 0.96
CA ALA A 39 2.71 37.99 1.65
C ALA A 39 3.59 36.76 1.43
N PRO A 40 4.09 36.10 2.49
CA PRO A 40 4.68 34.78 2.33
C PRO A 40 3.63 33.91 1.65
N ALA A 41 3.97 33.25 0.53
CA ALA A 41 3.11 32.24 -0.08
C ALA A 41 3.01 31.06 0.89
N THR A 42 2.13 31.18 1.87
CA THR A 42 1.86 30.15 2.87
C THR A 42 1.12 29.00 2.19
N GLY A 43 1.88 28.00 1.72
CA GLY A 43 1.48 26.61 1.52
C GLY A 43 0.37 26.28 0.51
N GLN A 44 -0.39 27.25 -0.02
CA GLN A 44 -1.52 26.98 -0.91
C GLN A 44 -1.10 26.87 -2.39
N ALA A 45 -0.12 27.67 -2.84
CA ALA A 45 0.38 27.65 -4.21
C ALA A 45 1.23 26.39 -4.53
N SER A 46 1.98 25.88 -3.54
CA SER A 46 2.73 24.62 -3.66
C SER A 46 1.77 23.43 -3.85
N ASN A 47 0.72 23.36 -3.03
CA ASN A 47 -0.28 22.30 -3.11
C ASN A 47 -1.08 22.33 -4.42
N LEU A 48 -1.35 23.51 -4.99
CA LEU A 48 -2.00 23.63 -6.30
C LEU A 48 -1.10 23.14 -7.44
N THR A 49 0.19 23.49 -7.38
CA THR A 49 1.17 23.08 -8.39
C THR A 49 1.37 21.56 -8.37
N GLU A 50 1.47 20.96 -7.20
CA GLU A 50 1.58 19.50 -7.02
C GLU A 50 0.33 18.76 -7.50
N ARG A 51 -0.88 19.24 -7.15
CA ARG A 51 -2.15 18.66 -7.63
C ARG A 51 -2.26 18.74 -9.15
N ASN A 52 -1.86 19.86 -9.75
CA ASN A 52 -1.86 20.01 -11.20
C ASN A 52 -0.88 19.03 -11.87
N ALA A 53 0.31 18.83 -11.28
CA ALA A 53 1.28 17.86 -11.77
C ALA A 53 0.76 16.42 -11.68
N GLN A 54 0.16 16.03 -10.55
CA GLN A 54 -0.48 14.71 -10.38
C GLN A 54 -1.60 14.49 -11.39
N LYS A 55 -2.49 15.47 -11.56
CA LYS A 55 -3.58 15.39 -12.55
C LYS A 55 -3.05 15.21 -13.97
N LYS A 56 -2.03 15.98 -14.36
CA LYS A 56 -1.38 15.84 -15.66
C LYS A 56 -0.74 14.46 -15.85
N LEU A 57 -0.13 13.91 -14.81
CA LEU A 57 0.46 12.57 -14.86
C LEU A 57 -0.62 11.49 -14.99
N ILE A 58 -1.75 11.61 -14.28
CA ILE A 58 -2.92 10.73 -14.45
C ILE A 58 -3.39 10.73 -15.90
N GLU A 59 -3.61 11.92 -16.48
CA GLU A 59 -4.06 12.06 -17.88
C GLU A 59 -3.05 11.45 -18.87
N THR A 60 -1.76 11.68 -18.64
CA THR A 60 -0.68 11.15 -19.49
C THR A 60 -0.62 9.62 -19.43
N LEU A 61 -0.62 9.04 -18.23
CA LEU A 61 -0.64 7.60 -18.04
C LEU A 61 -1.89 6.97 -18.65
N GLN A 62 -3.06 7.57 -18.43
CA GLN A 62 -4.32 7.08 -18.96
C GLN A 62 -4.32 7.07 -20.50
N ASN A 63 -3.73 8.09 -21.14
CA ASN A 63 -3.60 8.15 -22.59
C ASN A 63 -2.60 7.12 -23.11
N ASN A 64 -1.42 7.00 -22.48
CA ASN A 64 -0.40 6.03 -22.87
C ASN A 64 -0.91 4.59 -22.77
N LEU A 65 -1.62 4.25 -21.68
CA LEU A 65 -2.27 2.95 -21.52
C LEU A 65 -3.26 2.66 -22.66
N LYS A 66 -4.11 3.64 -23.01
CA LYS A 66 -5.05 3.52 -24.13
C LYS A 66 -4.33 3.33 -25.46
N THR A 67 -3.26 4.09 -25.73
CA THR A 67 -2.44 3.96 -26.94
C THR A 67 -1.82 2.57 -27.05
N SER A 68 -1.42 1.96 -25.93
CA SER A 68 -0.91 0.59 -25.86
C SER A 68 -2.00 -0.48 -25.83
N ASN A 69 -3.27 -0.10 -26.03
CA ASN A 69 -4.44 -1.00 -25.99
C ASN A 69 -4.61 -1.73 -24.64
N ILE A 70 -4.20 -1.08 -23.54
CA ILE A 70 -4.37 -1.56 -22.17
C ILE A 70 -5.57 -0.85 -21.55
N ASN A 71 -6.62 -1.61 -21.24
CA ASN A 71 -7.81 -1.09 -20.58
C ASN A 71 -7.64 -1.13 -19.05
N ALA A 72 -6.98 -0.10 -18.51
CA ALA A 72 -6.79 0.10 -17.08
C ALA A 72 -7.16 1.54 -16.71
N LYS A 73 -7.80 1.72 -15.55
CA LYS A 73 -8.21 3.02 -15.04
C LYS A 73 -7.30 3.45 -13.90
N ILE A 74 -6.64 4.60 -14.07
CA ILE A 74 -5.83 5.19 -13.00
C ILE A 74 -6.76 5.82 -11.95
N LEU A 75 -6.57 5.45 -10.68
CA LEU A 75 -7.38 5.94 -9.55
C LEU A 75 -6.71 7.09 -8.82
N ASP A 76 -5.42 6.97 -8.52
CA ASP A 76 -4.67 7.94 -7.73
C ASP A 76 -3.18 7.91 -8.09
N VAL A 77 -2.48 9.02 -7.83
CA VAL A 77 -1.04 9.18 -8.05
C VAL A 77 -0.42 9.87 -6.85
N LYS A 78 0.58 9.22 -6.24
CA LYS A 78 1.31 9.75 -5.09
C LYS A 78 2.79 9.87 -5.39
N ALA A 79 3.41 10.94 -4.89
CA ALA A 79 4.86 11.06 -4.95
C ALA A 79 5.52 9.99 -4.07
N THR A 80 6.65 9.46 -4.53
CA THR A 80 7.53 8.62 -3.71
C THR A 80 8.74 9.42 -3.26
N GLU A 81 9.53 8.85 -2.34
CA GLU A 81 10.82 9.44 -1.96
C GLU A 81 11.89 9.34 -3.06
N VAL A 82 11.66 8.52 -4.10
CA VAL A 82 12.55 8.42 -5.25
C VAL A 82 12.17 9.50 -6.27
N PRO A 83 13.09 10.42 -6.61
CA PRO A 83 12.80 11.48 -7.56
C PRO A 83 12.29 10.93 -8.89
N ASN A 84 11.27 11.58 -9.45
CA ASN A 84 10.63 11.23 -10.72
C ASN A 84 9.95 9.86 -10.77
N ILE A 85 9.79 9.17 -9.64
CA ILE A 85 9.02 7.94 -9.52
C ILE A 85 7.79 8.19 -8.65
N TYR A 86 6.64 7.76 -9.16
CA TYR A 86 5.34 7.95 -8.54
C TYR A 86 4.68 6.60 -8.29
N TRP A 87 3.92 6.52 -7.21
CA TRP A 87 3.06 5.40 -6.88
C TRP A 87 1.69 5.59 -7.52
N ILE A 88 1.26 4.60 -8.30
CA ILE A 88 0.07 4.66 -9.15
C ILE A 88 -0.90 3.59 -8.68
N SER A 89 -2.09 4.01 -8.25
CA SER A 89 -3.18 3.09 -7.95
C SER A 89 -4.04 2.89 -9.19
N ILE A 90 -4.35 1.63 -9.50
CA ILE A 90 -5.08 1.22 -10.70
C ILE A 90 -6.31 0.43 -10.28
N GLU A 91 -7.46 0.68 -10.91
CA GLU A 91 -8.69 -0.06 -10.62
C GLU A 91 -8.55 -1.54 -10.99
N GLY A 92 -8.88 -2.44 -10.06
CA GLY A 92 -8.86 -3.88 -10.29
C GLY A 92 -7.48 -4.52 -10.36
N MET A 93 -6.41 -3.77 -10.06
CA MET A 93 -5.03 -4.23 -10.17
C MET A 93 -4.20 -3.76 -8.97
N SER A 94 -3.12 -4.47 -8.68
CA SER A 94 -2.11 -4.00 -7.73
C SER A 94 -1.54 -2.66 -8.18
N SER A 95 -1.26 -1.79 -7.21
CA SER A 95 -0.57 -0.53 -7.46
C SER A 95 0.82 -0.79 -8.06
N VAL A 96 1.29 0.14 -8.87
CA VAL A 96 2.58 0.08 -9.58
C VAL A 96 3.34 1.38 -9.41
N TYR A 97 4.62 1.37 -9.75
CA TYR A 97 5.39 2.61 -9.86
C TYR A 97 5.39 3.09 -11.33
N ALA A 98 5.49 4.39 -11.54
CA ALA A 98 5.69 4.96 -12.88
C ALA A 98 6.63 6.16 -12.88
N THR A 99 7.27 6.38 -14.02
CA THR A 99 8.10 7.58 -14.23
C THR A 99 7.25 8.84 -14.36
N SER A 100 7.83 9.99 -14.02
CA SER A 100 7.18 11.31 -14.07
C SER A 100 6.67 11.72 -15.46
N ASP A 101 7.22 11.12 -16.52
CA ASP A 101 6.80 11.33 -17.90
C ASP A 101 5.68 10.38 -18.35
N GLY A 102 5.26 9.45 -17.47
CA GLY A 102 4.19 8.50 -17.71
C GLY A 102 4.51 7.43 -18.76
N LYS A 103 5.78 7.25 -19.15
CA LYS A 103 6.16 6.31 -20.23
C LYS A 103 6.53 4.92 -19.75
N TYR A 104 6.97 4.79 -18.50
CA TYR A 104 7.44 3.52 -17.95
C TYR A 104 6.64 3.16 -16.70
N ILE A 105 6.21 1.90 -16.64
CA ILE A 105 5.63 1.29 -15.45
C ILE A 105 6.64 0.29 -14.89
N ILE A 106 6.81 0.31 -13.58
CA ILE A 106 7.68 -0.60 -12.84
C ILE A 106 6.79 -1.39 -11.89
N GLN A 107 6.79 -2.71 -12.06
CA GLN A 107 6.05 -3.65 -11.22
C GLN A 107 6.99 -4.29 -10.20
N GLY A 108 6.50 -4.49 -8.98
CA GLY A 108 7.28 -5.00 -7.85
C GLY A 108 7.59 -3.91 -6.84
N ASP A 109 8.43 -4.23 -5.85
CA ASP A 109 8.78 -3.32 -4.77
C ASP A 109 10.01 -2.47 -5.09
N VAL A 110 9.97 -1.22 -4.62
CA VAL A 110 11.16 -0.37 -4.54
C VAL A 110 11.62 -0.36 -3.09
N ILE A 111 12.75 -1.00 -2.84
CA ILE A 111 13.31 -1.17 -1.50
C ILE A 111 14.35 -0.09 -1.25
N ARG A 112 14.13 0.74 -0.22
CA ARG A 112 15.15 1.65 0.30
C ARG A 112 16.19 0.84 1.08
N ILE A 113 17.46 1.06 0.74
CA ILE A 113 18.62 0.45 1.40
C ILE A 113 19.52 1.54 2.00
N GLY A 114 20.37 1.17 2.96
CA GLY A 114 21.26 2.09 3.66
C GLY A 114 20.81 2.48 5.07
N ASP A 115 19.57 2.12 5.44
CA ASP A 115 19.07 2.15 6.82
C ASP A 115 19.44 0.84 7.56
N LYS A 116 19.14 0.77 8.86
CA LYS A 116 19.39 -0.45 9.68
C LYS A 116 18.65 -1.67 9.13
N GLU A 117 17.44 -1.48 8.62
CA GLU A 117 16.64 -2.50 7.96
C GLU A 117 16.17 -1.97 6.60
N PRO A 118 16.28 -2.76 5.51
CA PRO A 118 15.69 -2.40 4.24
C PRO A 118 14.16 -2.34 4.37
N HIS A 119 13.52 -1.37 3.70
CA HIS A 119 12.06 -1.27 3.71
C HIS A 119 11.53 -0.86 2.35
N SER A 120 10.32 -1.31 2.01
CA SER A 120 9.64 -0.88 0.80
C SER A 120 9.10 0.53 0.98
N ILE A 121 9.34 1.39 -0.01
CA ILE A 121 8.82 2.76 0.00
C ILE A 121 7.31 2.79 -0.29
N GLY A 122 6.77 1.71 -0.85
CA GLY A 122 5.36 1.55 -1.20
C GLY A 122 4.48 1.11 -0.03
N ASP A 123 5.03 0.43 0.98
CA ASP A 123 4.25 -0.19 2.06
C ASP A 123 3.34 0.80 2.77
N LYS A 124 3.87 1.98 3.12
CA LYS A 124 3.09 3.04 3.78
C LYS A 124 2.03 3.64 2.86
N LEU A 125 2.35 3.78 1.56
CA LEU A 125 1.42 4.32 0.56
C LEU A 125 0.26 3.36 0.34
N GLN A 126 0.55 2.06 0.20
CA GLN A 126 -0.45 1.00 0.07
C GLN A 126 -1.27 0.85 1.35
N ALA A 127 -0.66 0.94 2.53
CA ALA A 127 -1.37 0.83 3.81
C ALA A 127 -2.44 1.93 3.97
N VAL A 128 -2.16 3.17 3.53
CA VAL A 128 -3.14 4.26 3.55
C VAL A 128 -4.35 3.95 2.68
N GLU A 129 -4.16 3.35 1.50
CA GLU A 129 -5.28 2.96 0.63
C GLU A 129 -6.03 1.74 1.17
N ASN A 130 -5.30 0.72 1.63
CA ASN A 130 -5.86 -0.46 2.29
C ASN A 130 -6.75 -0.07 3.47
N LYS A 131 -6.31 0.88 4.30
CA LYS A 131 -7.10 1.38 5.44
C LYS A 131 -8.46 1.92 5.01
N LYS A 132 -8.54 2.62 3.87
CA LYS A 132 -9.82 3.13 3.35
C LYS A 132 -10.75 1.99 2.94
N HIS A 133 -10.21 0.98 2.24
CA HIS A 133 -10.99 -0.18 1.84
C HIS A 133 -11.49 -0.97 3.07
N LEU A 134 -10.61 -1.21 4.06
CA LEU A 134 -10.96 -1.90 5.31
C LEU A 134 -11.99 -1.14 6.14
N ALA A 135 -11.91 0.20 6.18
CA ALA A 135 -12.87 1.05 6.89
C ALA A 135 -14.27 1.07 6.24
N ALA A 136 -14.36 0.76 4.95
CA ALA A 136 -15.64 0.67 4.23
C ALA A 136 -16.35 -0.68 4.45
N LEU A 137 -15.68 -1.68 5.03
CA LEU A 137 -16.27 -2.99 5.31
C LEU A 137 -17.29 -2.89 6.45
N LYS A 138 -18.44 -3.52 6.22
CA LYS A 138 -19.46 -3.72 7.24
C LYS A 138 -19.15 -4.97 8.05
N LYS A 139 -19.28 -4.90 9.38
CA LYS A 139 -18.89 -6.00 10.27
C LYS A 139 -19.74 -7.26 10.03
N GLU A 140 -21.02 -7.06 9.70
CA GLU A 140 -22.00 -8.09 9.37
C GLU A 140 -21.70 -8.85 8.07
N ASP A 141 -20.83 -8.32 7.21
CA ASP A 141 -20.39 -8.99 5.99
C ASP A 141 -19.14 -9.86 6.21
N LEU A 142 -18.56 -9.84 7.42
CA LEU A 142 -17.32 -10.54 7.79
C LEU A 142 -17.60 -11.76 8.67
N LEU A 143 -16.67 -12.71 8.71
CA LEU A 143 -16.64 -13.72 9.77
C LEU A 143 -15.72 -13.24 10.88
N VAL A 144 -16.33 -12.85 12.01
CA VAL A 144 -15.60 -12.25 13.13
C VAL A 144 -15.35 -13.30 14.21
N TYR A 145 -14.08 -13.61 14.47
CA TYR A 145 -13.63 -14.45 15.57
C TYR A 145 -13.11 -13.53 16.67
N PRO A 146 -13.89 -13.28 17.74
CA PRO A 146 -13.56 -12.29 18.75
C PRO A 146 -12.33 -12.70 19.57
N ALA A 147 -11.58 -11.70 20.02
CA ALA A 147 -10.57 -11.89 21.05
C ALA A 147 -11.17 -12.51 22.32
N LYS A 148 -10.37 -13.32 23.03
CA LYS A 148 -10.73 -13.77 24.38
C LYS A 148 -10.30 -12.70 25.38
N GLY A 149 -11.24 -12.22 26.19
CA GLY A 149 -11.00 -11.12 27.13
C GLY A 149 -11.01 -9.76 26.44
N GLN A 150 -10.04 -8.89 26.76
CA GLN A 150 -9.93 -7.57 26.16
C GLN A 150 -9.36 -7.65 24.74
N THR A 151 -10.05 -7.06 23.76
CA THR A 151 -9.52 -6.87 22.40
C THR A 151 -8.38 -5.86 22.45
N LYS A 152 -7.16 -6.33 22.20
CA LYS A 152 -5.95 -5.51 22.05
C LYS A 152 -5.73 -5.08 20.60
N HIS A 153 -6.02 -5.99 19.66
CA HIS A 153 -5.76 -5.81 18.24
C HIS A 153 -6.92 -6.37 17.41
N ILE A 154 -7.17 -5.76 16.24
CA ILE A 154 -8.07 -6.30 15.22
C ILE A 154 -7.26 -6.52 13.94
N ILE A 155 -7.38 -7.71 13.36
CA ILE A 155 -6.80 -8.02 12.05
C ILE A 155 -7.88 -8.38 11.04
N TYR A 156 -7.62 -8.02 9.79
CA TYR A 156 -8.42 -8.38 8.64
C TYR A 156 -7.66 -9.41 7.83
N VAL A 157 -8.31 -10.52 7.49
CA VAL A 157 -7.66 -11.65 6.83
C VAL A 157 -8.47 -12.05 5.60
N PHE A 158 -7.89 -11.83 4.42
CA PHE A 158 -8.43 -12.41 3.19
C PHE A 158 -8.15 -13.91 3.21
N THR A 159 -9.20 -14.73 3.13
CA THR A 159 -9.15 -16.17 3.37
C THR A 159 -9.90 -16.96 2.29
N ASP A 160 -9.51 -18.21 2.13
CA ASP A 160 -10.12 -19.18 1.22
C ASP A 160 -10.24 -20.52 1.96
N ALA A 161 -11.46 -21.07 2.04
CA ALA A 161 -11.72 -22.35 2.69
C ALA A 161 -11.00 -23.54 2.02
N SER A 162 -10.48 -23.38 0.80
CA SER A 162 -9.69 -24.40 0.10
C SER A 162 -8.16 -24.24 0.30
N CYS A 163 -7.71 -23.20 0.99
CA CYS A 163 -6.29 -22.89 1.14
C CYS A 163 -5.68 -23.60 2.35
N PRO A 164 -4.63 -24.44 2.17
CA PRO A 164 -4.00 -25.16 3.28
C PRO A 164 -3.43 -24.26 4.38
N TYR A 165 -2.91 -23.08 4.02
CA TYR A 165 -2.41 -22.13 5.00
C TYR A 165 -3.53 -21.36 5.71
N CYS A 166 -4.71 -21.22 5.08
CA CYS A 166 -5.89 -20.70 5.77
C CYS A 166 -6.40 -21.71 6.79
N HIS A 167 -6.38 -23.01 6.47
CA HIS A 167 -6.69 -24.07 7.44
C HIS A 167 -5.78 -23.94 8.66
N LYS A 168 -4.46 -23.89 8.43
CA LYS A 168 -3.48 -23.78 9.52
C LYS A 168 -3.67 -22.53 10.39
N LEU A 169 -3.98 -21.39 9.76
CA LEU A 169 -4.29 -20.17 10.51
C LEU A 169 -5.54 -20.34 11.37
N HIS A 170 -6.57 -20.99 10.83
CA HIS A 170 -7.84 -21.22 11.50
C HIS A 170 -7.73 -22.25 12.64
N GLU A 171 -6.91 -23.29 12.48
CA GLU A 171 -6.57 -24.23 13.57
C GLU A 171 -5.98 -23.50 14.79
N HIS A 172 -5.18 -22.46 14.56
CA HIS A 172 -4.58 -21.63 15.62
C HIS A 172 -5.48 -20.48 16.10
N MET A 173 -6.74 -20.39 15.65
CA MET A 173 -7.65 -19.29 16.02
C MET A 173 -7.79 -19.13 17.54
N GLY A 174 -7.85 -20.25 18.27
CA GLY A 174 -7.96 -20.25 19.73
C GLY A 174 -6.76 -19.59 20.43
N GLU A 175 -5.55 -19.76 19.90
CA GLU A 175 -4.30 -19.16 20.41
C GLU A 175 -4.22 -17.67 20.04
N ILE A 176 -4.58 -17.34 18.80
CA ILE A 176 -4.65 -15.95 18.30
C ILE A 176 -5.61 -15.15 19.17
N ASN A 177 -6.83 -15.65 19.39
CA ASN A 177 -7.82 -14.95 20.22
C ASN A 177 -7.39 -14.86 21.68
N ALA A 178 -6.70 -15.87 22.23
CA ALA A 178 -6.17 -15.84 23.60
C ALA A 178 -5.14 -14.71 23.84
N LYS A 179 -4.45 -14.24 22.79
CA LYS A 179 -3.54 -13.10 22.86
C LYS A 179 -4.24 -11.73 22.83
N GLY A 180 -5.57 -11.71 22.72
CA GLY A 180 -6.36 -10.48 22.63
C GLY A 180 -6.55 -9.99 21.18
N ILE A 181 -6.37 -10.86 20.19
CA ILE A 181 -6.47 -10.51 18.76
C ILE A 181 -7.84 -10.97 18.22
N GLU A 182 -8.64 -10.01 17.73
CA GLU A 182 -9.86 -10.28 16.98
C GLU A 182 -9.52 -10.49 15.50
N VAL A 183 -9.99 -11.59 14.91
CA VAL A 183 -9.77 -11.92 13.50
C VAL A 183 -11.04 -11.71 12.71
N ARG A 184 -10.96 -10.95 11.61
CA ARG A 184 -12.09 -10.70 10.71
C ARG A 184 -11.77 -11.28 9.34
N TYR A 185 -12.42 -12.38 8.97
CA TYR A 185 -12.25 -12.95 7.65
C TYR A 185 -13.04 -12.19 6.59
N ILE A 186 -12.37 -12.00 5.46
CA ILE A 186 -12.90 -11.48 4.20
C ILE A 186 -12.76 -12.60 3.17
N ALA A 187 -13.83 -12.90 2.43
CA ALA A 187 -13.80 -13.95 1.42
C ALA A 187 -12.87 -13.57 0.27
N TRP A 188 -11.93 -14.46 -0.05
CA TRP A 188 -11.05 -14.32 -1.21
C TRP A 188 -10.76 -15.68 -1.83
N PRO A 189 -11.72 -16.26 -2.58
CA PRO A 189 -11.49 -17.53 -3.28
C PRO A 189 -10.37 -17.33 -4.31
N ARG A 190 -9.30 -18.13 -4.22
CA ARG A 190 -8.10 -18.00 -5.06
C ARG A 190 -8.34 -18.30 -6.55
N GLY A 191 -9.54 -18.77 -6.89
CA GLY A 191 -9.96 -19.04 -8.24
C GLY A 191 -11.48 -19.19 -8.35
N PRO A 192 -12.05 -19.02 -9.57
CA PRO A 192 -13.49 -19.08 -9.78
C PRO A 192 -14.15 -20.39 -9.31
N GLN A 193 -13.42 -21.50 -9.33
CA GLN A 193 -13.89 -22.80 -8.88
C GLN A 193 -14.16 -22.86 -7.36
N PHE A 194 -13.56 -21.96 -6.57
CA PHE A 194 -13.74 -21.90 -5.12
C PHE A 194 -14.82 -20.89 -4.70
N MET A 195 -15.32 -20.05 -5.62
CA MET A 195 -16.40 -19.10 -5.36
C MET A 195 -17.65 -19.76 -4.79
N PRO A 196 -18.20 -20.85 -5.37
CA PRO A 196 -19.47 -21.41 -4.89
C PRO A 196 -19.42 -21.90 -3.44
N ALA A 197 -18.25 -22.42 -3.00
CA ALA A 197 -18.06 -22.85 -1.62
C ALA A 197 -18.07 -21.65 -0.66
N MET A 198 -17.35 -20.57 -1.01
CA MET A 198 -17.33 -19.34 -0.22
C MET A 198 -18.71 -18.66 -0.18
N GLU A 199 -19.43 -18.63 -1.30
CA GLU A 199 -20.82 -18.13 -1.35
C GLU A 199 -21.74 -18.96 -0.46
N SER A 200 -21.63 -20.29 -0.50
CA SER A 200 -22.46 -21.17 0.34
C SER A 200 -22.20 -20.95 1.84
N ILE A 201 -20.94 -20.71 2.23
CA ILE A 201 -20.59 -20.32 3.61
C ILE A 201 -21.29 -19.01 3.99
N TRP A 202 -21.20 -17.98 3.15
CA TRP A 202 -21.80 -16.68 3.43
C TRP A 202 -23.34 -16.66 3.35
N CYS A 203 -23.92 -17.65 2.69
CA CYS A 203 -25.37 -17.88 2.67
C CYS A 203 -25.88 -18.80 3.78
N SER A 204 -24.99 -19.37 4.60
CA SER A 204 -25.39 -20.14 5.77
C SER A 204 -26.04 -19.24 6.83
N THR A 205 -27.02 -19.80 7.53
CA THR A 205 -27.62 -19.18 8.73
C THR A 205 -26.59 -18.99 9.84
N ASP A 206 -25.65 -19.94 9.96
CA ASP A 206 -24.49 -19.85 10.84
C ASP A 206 -23.23 -19.92 9.96
N ARG A 207 -22.72 -18.74 9.59
CA ARG A 207 -21.57 -18.63 8.68
C ARG A 207 -20.27 -19.09 9.32
N GLN A 208 -20.11 -18.90 10.64
CA GLN A 208 -18.91 -19.37 11.36
C GLN A 208 -18.87 -20.89 11.32
N LYS A 209 -19.96 -21.54 11.75
CA LYS A 209 -20.03 -23.00 11.72
C LYS A 209 -19.86 -23.57 10.31
N ALA A 210 -20.45 -22.94 9.30
CA ALA A 210 -20.26 -23.35 7.91
C ALA A 210 -18.80 -23.21 7.46
N PHE A 211 -18.13 -22.12 7.84
CA PHE A 211 -16.72 -21.92 7.54
C PHE A 211 -15.85 -22.97 8.24
N ASP A 212 -16.06 -23.22 9.55
CA ASP A 212 -15.34 -24.22 10.34
C ASP A 212 -15.46 -25.63 9.70
N GLN A 213 -16.65 -25.97 9.21
CA GLN A 213 -16.89 -27.22 8.48
C GLN A 213 -16.15 -27.26 7.14
N ALA A 214 -16.32 -26.23 6.32
CA ALA A 214 -15.70 -26.17 4.99
C ALA A 214 -14.17 -26.20 5.05
N ILE A 215 -13.60 -25.43 5.97
CA ILE A 215 -12.16 -25.36 6.20
C ILE A 215 -11.61 -26.60 6.93
N SER A 216 -12.45 -27.49 7.44
CA SER A 216 -12.03 -28.84 7.85
C SER A 216 -12.11 -29.86 6.71
N GLY A 217 -12.50 -29.43 5.51
CA GLY A 217 -12.66 -30.28 4.32
C GLY A 217 -14.05 -30.88 4.14
N ALA A 218 -15.04 -30.48 4.94
CA ALA A 218 -16.42 -30.93 4.75
C ALA A 218 -17.06 -30.26 3.54
N GLN A 219 -17.87 -31.01 2.79
CA GLN A 219 -18.64 -30.45 1.70
C GLN A 219 -19.94 -29.83 2.23
N LEU A 220 -20.12 -28.54 2.00
CA LEU A 220 -21.36 -27.85 2.34
C LEU A 220 -22.42 -28.07 1.25
N PRO A 221 -23.71 -28.15 1.63
CA PRO A 221 -24.80 -28.03 0.66
C PRO A 221 -24.68 -26.71 -0.11
N PRO A 222 -24.87 -26.71 -1.44
CA PRO A 222 -24.89 -25.48 -2.22
C PRO A 222 -25.99 -24.54 -1.72
N ALA A 223 -25.65 -23.28 -1.48
CA ALA A 223 -26.60 -22.25 -1.09
C ALA A 223 -26.36 -20.97 -1.91
N THR A 224 -27.44 -20.28 -2.26
CA THR A 224 -27.40 -19.03 -3.02
C THR A 224 -28.29 -18.00 -2.36
N CYS A 225 -27.74 -16.79 -2.20
CA CYS A 225 -28.38 -15.65 -1.57
C CYS A 225 -27.63 -14.37 -2.00
N GLN A 226 -28.18 -13.20 -1.70
CA GLN A 226 -27.38 -11.98 -1.78
C GLN A 226 -26.27 -12.03 -0.72
N ASN A 227 -25.02 -11.95 -1.18
CA ASN A 227 -23.84 -12.09 -0.34
C ASN A 227 -22.70 -11.18 -0.82
N PRO A 228 -21.73 -10.84 0.04
CA PRO A 228 -20.66 -9.90 -0.27
C PRO A 228 -19.44 -10.55 -0.93
N VAL A 229 -19.43 -11.86 -1.22
CA VAL A 229 -18.20 -12.60 -1.60
C VAL A 229 -17.55 -12.03 -2.85
N LYS A 230 -18.35 -11.69 -3.87
CA LYS A 230 -17.83 -11.10 -5.11
C LYS A 230 -17.22 -9.70 -4.88
N ASP A 231 -17.86 -8.88 -4.06
CA ASP A 231 -17.39 -7.53 -3.75
C ASP A 231 -16.11 -7.58 -2.89
N GLN A 232 -16.05 -8.53 -1.95
CA GLN A 232 -14.87 -8.81 -1.13
C GLN A 232 -13.69 -9.31 -1.97
N TYR A 233 -13.94 -10.21 -2.92
CA TYR A 233 -12.94 -10.66 -3.88
C TYR A 233 -12.38 -9.48 -4.69
N GLN A 234 -13.25 -8.64 -5.24
CA GLN A 234 -12.84 -7.47 -6.02
C GLN A 234 -12.07 -6.44 -5.18
N MET A 235 -12.49 -6.23 -3.93
CA MET A 235 -11.75 -5.40 -2.98
C MET A 235 -10.34 -5.95 -2.73
N GLY A 236 -10.20 -7.27 -2.56
CA GLY A 236 -8.88 -7.90 -2.41
C GLY A 236 -7.99 -7.68 -3.62
N LEU A 237 -8.52 -7.75 -4.84
CA LEU A 237 -7.76 -7.40 -6.06
C LEU A 237 -7.28 -5.94 -6.05
N ASN A 238 -8.14 -5.00 -5.66
CA ASN A 238 -7.78 -3.58 -5.54
C ASN A 238 -6.72 -3.33 -4.44
N MET A 239 -6.72 -4.14 -3.38
CA MET A 239 -5.72 -4.10 -2.31
C MET A 239 -4.41 -4.84 -2.67
N GLY A 240 -4.35 -5.46 -3.85
CA GLY A 240 -3.19 -6.21 -4.32
C GLY A 240 -3.02 -7.58 -3.67
N VAL A 241 -4.08 -8.16 -3.10
CA VAL A 241 -4.07 -9.53 -2.57
C VAL A 241 -3.78 -10.49 -3.74
N ASN A 242 -2.72 -11.28 -3.59
CA ASN A 242 -2.27 -12.25 -4.60
C ASN A 242 -2.15 -13.69 -4.05
N GLY A 243 -2.54 -13.90 -2.79
CA GLY A 243 -2.50 -15.19 -2.12
C GLY A 243 -3.24 -15.14 -0.79
N THR A 244 -3.59 -16.31 -0.25
CA THR A 244 -4.27 -16.43 1.04
C THR A 244 -3.52 -17.38 1.98
N PRO A 245 -3.57 -17.16 3.31
CA PRO A 245 -4.19 -16.00 3.96
C PRO A 245 -3.36 -14.74 3.68
N ALA A 246 -4.01 -13.59 3.52
CA ALA A 246 -3.34 -12.28 3.50
C ALA A 246 -3.84 -11.44 4.67
N ILE A 247 -2.93 -11.13 5.60
CA ILE A 247 -3.25 -10.54 6.89
C ILE A 247 -2.91 -9.05 6.90
N TYR A 248 -3.85 -8.22 7.36
CA TYR A 248 -3.71 -6.78 7.51
C TYR A 248 -4.12 -6.33 8.91
N ASN A 249 -3.48 -5.29 9.46
CA ASN A 249 -3.96 -4.62 10.67
C ASN A 249 -4.99 -3.51 10.36
N GLN A 250 -5.48 -2.82 11.40
CA GLN A 250 -6.48 -1.74 11.25
C GLN A 250 -5.93 -0.52 10.51
N GLU A 251 -4.61 -0.35 10.48
CA GLU A 251 -3.90 0.70 9.78
C GLU A 251 -3.70 0.38 8.30
N GLY A 252 -4.15 -0.80 7.84
CA GLY A 252 -4.04 -1.26 6.45
C GLY A 252 -2.66 -1.82 6.10
N GLN A 253 -1.75 -1.96 7.07
CA GLN A 253 -0.44 -2.53 6.86
C GLN A 253 -0.55 -4.03 6.62
N TYR A 254 0.13 -4.51 5.59
CA TYR A 254 0.23 -5.94 5.33
C TYR A 254 1.17 -6.58 6.33
N LEU A 255 0.64 -7.50 7.14
CA LEU A 255 1.40 -8.23 8.14
C LEU A 255 2.06 -9.47 7.54
N GLY A 256 1.56 -10.02 6.44
CA GLY A 256 2.13 -11.19 5.80
C GLY A 256 1.08 -12.25 5.44
N GLY A 257 1.61 -13.40 5.03
CA GLY A 257 0.83 -14.60 4.74
C GLY A 257 0.37 -15.30 6.02
N TYR A 258 0.50 -16.62 6.08
CA TYR A 258 0.35 -17.35 7.34
C TYR A 258 1.41 -16.88 8.35
N LEU A 259 0.95 -16.62 9.58
CA LEU A 259 1.75 -16.27 10.75
C LEU A 259 1.21 -17.05 11.95
N THR A 260 2.10 -17.48 12.83
CA THR A 260 1.73 -18.02 14.15
C THR A 260 1.13 -16.93 15.04
N ALA A 261 0.48 -17.33 16.13
CA ALA A 261 -0.06 -16.39 17.11
C ALA A 261 1.02 -15.47 17.72
N ASP A 262 2.23 -16.00 17.97
CA ASP A 262 3.37 -15.23 18.49
C ASP A 262 3.91 -14.23 17.46
N GLU A 263 4.07 -14.64 16.20
CA GLU A 263 4.52 -13.75 15.13
C GLU A 263 3.52 -12.62 14.87
N LEU A 264 2.21 -12.90 14.94
CA LEU A 264 1.17 -11.89 14.83
C LEU A 264 1.27 -10.86 15.96
N GLU A 265 1.32 -11.32 17.21
CA GLU A 265 1.46 -10.42 18.36
C GLU A 265 2.74 -9.58 18.27
N GLN A 266 3.86 -10.18 17.85
CA GLN A 266 5.10 -9.45 17.66
C GLN A 266 4.98 -8.37 16.58
N ARG A 267 4.34 -8.65 15.45
CA ARG A 267 4.16 -7.65 14.37
C ARG A 267 3.18 -6.55 14.76
N LEU A 268 2.16 -6.88 15.55
CA LEU A 268 1.12 -5.93 15.99
C LEU A 268 1.58 -5.01 17.12
N ASN A 269 2.61 -5.41 17.89
CA ASN A 269 3.16 -4.60 18.99
C ASN A 269 4.33 -3.69 18.59
N LYS A 270 4.70 -3.65 17.30
CA LYS A 270 5.72 -2.74 16.76
C LYS A 270 5.11 -1.40 16.40
#